data_AF-A0A925HHS7-F1
#
_entry.id   AF-A0A925HHS7-F1
#
_cell.length_a   1.000
_cell.length_b   1.000
_cell.length_c   1.000
_cell.angle_alpha   90.00
_cell.angle_beta   90.00
_cell.angle_gamma   90.00
#
_symmetry.space_group_name_H-M   'P 1'
#
loop_
_entity.id
_entity.type
_entity.pdbx_description
1 polymer ?
#
loop_
_entity_poly.entity_id
_entity_poly.type
_entity_poly.pdbx_seq_one_letter_code
_entity_poly.pdbx_strand_id
1 'polypeptide(L)'
;MQAAEPRGVLRLVGAGAVPVLRLSRQSDTPDATRAEAARRAVERENSASAGLSVHDLRSIFAARVGEQLQGGRAAILTPDRRETLRAIATRLGIRPFDASLVIAIVQDGARSGEGVLTPAVQGRVRMVGSGRPAGNGLSTLGHVVRSIVTAAALAALMLWAMTAWITR
;
A
#
# COMPACT_ATOMS: atom_id res chain seq x y z
N MET A 1 -6.61 -61.78 56.07
CA MET A 1 -5.64 -61.06 56.94
C MET A 1 -6.02 -59.59 56.95
N GLN A 2 -5.80 -58.87 58.06
CA GLN A 2 -6.23 -57.48 58.23
C GLN A 2 -5.07 -56.48 58.02
N ALA A 3 -5.45 -55.28 57.58
CA ALA A 3 -4.90 -53.95 57.89
C ALA A 3 -3.37 -53.70 57.90
N ALA A 4 -2.97 -52.75 57.04
CA ALA A 4 -1.91 -51.80 57.34
C ALA A 4 -2.17 -50.45 56.63
N GLU A 5 -2.48 -49.39 57.39
CA GLU A 5 -2.13 -48.00 57.04
C GLU A 5 -1.04 -47.55 58.03
N PRO A 6 -0.12 -46.69 57.60
CA PRO A 6 -0.07 -45.38 58.23
C PRO A 6 0.10 -44.22 57.21
N ARG A 7 -0.17 -42.99 57.69
CA ARG A 7 -0.18 -41.74 56.90
C ARG A 7 1.10 -40.92 57.08
N GLY A 8 1.50 -40.19 56.03
CA GLY A 8 2.53 -39.14 56.07
C GLY A 8 2.96 -38.77 54.63
N VAL A 9 2.67 -37.63 53.97
CA VAL A 9 2.37 -36.21 54.27
C VAL A 9 3.57 -35.27 54.00
N LEU A 10 3.50 -34.55 52.87
CA LEU A 10 4.33 -33.41 52.42
C LEU A 10 5.83 -33.74 52.16
N ARG A 11 6.58 -33.05 51.28
CA ARG A 11 6.43 -31.79 50.51
C ARG A 11 6.98 -32.04 49.06
N LEU A 12 7.40 -31.14 48.14
CA LEU A 12 7.63 -29.68 48.05
C LEU A 12 7.48 -29.23 46.56
N VAL A 13 7.04 -27.98 46.35
CA VAL A 13 7.07 -27.09 45.15
C VAL A 13 7.81 -27.52 43.86
N GLY A 14 7.05 -27.63 42.76
CA GLY A 14 6.95 -26.56 41.73
C GLY A 14 7.98 -26.45 40.60
N ALA A 15 7.61 -26.95 39.41
CA ALA A 15 8.11 -26.49 38.11
C ALA A 15 7.05 -26.73 37.01
N GLY A 16 7.09 -25.96 35.91
CA GLY A 16 6.45 -26.37 34.65
C GLY A 16 4.95 -26.13 34.46
N ALA A 17 4.31 -25.26 35.25
CA ALA A 17 2.96 -24.78 34.93
C ALA A 17 3.00 -23.82 33.71
N VAL A 18 3.11 -24.38 32.50
CA VAL A 18 3.00 -23.61 31.26
C VAL A 18 1.60 -22.98 31.18
N PRO A 19 1.47 -21.64 31.14
CA PRO A 19 0.18 -21.00 30.93
C PRO A 19 -0.21 -21.23 29.48
N VAL A 20 -0.97 -22.30 29.23
CA VAL A 20 -1.67 -22.48 27.96
C VAL A 20 -2.62 -21.29 27.85
N LEU A 21 -2.22 -20.30 27.04
CA LEU A 21 -3.07 -19.22 26.56
C LEU A 21 -4.13 -19.83 25.64
N ARG A 22 -5.08 -20.51 26.28
CA ARG A 22 -6.29 -21.05 25.70
C ARG A 22 -7.08 -19.83 25.25
N LEU A 23 -6.85 -19.43 24.01
CA LEU A 23 -7.49 -18.26 23.43
C LEU A 23 -9.00 -18.45 23.58
N SER A 24 -9.60 -17.69 24.50
CA SER A 24 -11.04 -17.60 24.56
C SER A 24 -11.46 -17.06 23.21
N ARG A 25 -12.06 -17.92 22.37
CA ARG A 25 -12.79 -17.48 21.19
C ARG A 25 -14.03 -16.79 21.73
N GLN A 26 -13.85 -15.55 22.17
CA GLN A 26 -14.92 -14.74 22.72
C GLN A 26 -15.94 -14.54 21.60
N SER A 27 -17.13 -15.09 21.80
CA SER A 27 -18.18 -15.24 20.79
C SER A 27 -18.92 -13.94 20.51
N ASP A 28 -18.18 -12.85 20.36
CA ASP A 28 -18.66 -11.51 20.06
C ASP A 28 -17.88 -10.91 18.92
N THR A 29 -18.59 -10.51 17.85
CA THR A 29 -18.35 -9.24 17.12
C THR A 29 -19.36 -9.10 15.96
N PRO A 30 -20.65 -8.80 16.25
CA PRO A 30 -21.50 -8.14 15.24
C PRO A 30 -20.85 -6.83 14.72
N ASP A 31 -19.93 -6.24 15.49
CA ASP A 31 -19.19 -5.06 15.08
C ASP A 31 -18.04 -5.32 14.09
N ALA A 32 -17.52 -6.56 13.99
CA ALA A 32 -16.54 -6.88 12.95
C ALA A 32 -17.19 -6.92 11.57
N THR A 33 -18.36 -7.55 11.45
CA THR A 33 -19.14 -7.57 10.20
C THR A 33 -19.69 -6.19 9.85
N ARG A 34 -20.11 -5.38 10.83
CA ARG A 34 -20.44 -3.95 10.63
C ARG A 34 -19.24 -3.14 10.16
N ALA A 35 -18.07 -3.27 10.78
CA ALA A 35 -16.86 -2.54 10.40
C ALA A 35 -16.40 -2.93 8.98
N GLU A 36 -16.52 -4.20 8.60
CA GLU A 36 -16.21 -4.63 7.25
C GLU A 36 -17.26 -4.16 6.23
N ALA A 37 -18.55 -4.20 6.56
CA ALA A 37 -19.62 -3.65 5.73
C ALA A 37 -19.48 -2.13 5.53
N ALA A 38 -19.08 -1.39 6.57
CA ALA A 38 -18.79 0.03 6.51
C ALA A 38 -17.58 0.33 5.63
N ARG A 39 -16.48 -0.45 5.74
CA ARG A 39 -15.34 -0.35 4.82
C ARG A 39 -15.75 -0.58 3.37
N ARG A 40 -16.49 -1.67 3.09
CA ARG A 40 -17.03 -1.95 1.75
C ARG A 40 -18.03 -0.90 1.25
N ALA A 41 -18.71 -0.16 2.13
CA ALA A 41 -19.55 0.97 1.74
C ALA A 41 -18.69 2.16 1.32
N VAL A 42 -17.74 2.57 2.16
CA VAL A 42 -16.78 3.66 1.89
C VAL A 42 -15.92 3.36 0.66
N GLU A 43 -15.51 2.11 0.45
CA GLU A 43 -14.79 1.68 -0.76
C GLU A 43 -15.63 1.82 -2.03
N ARG A 44 -16.93 1.47 -1.98
CA ARG A 44 -17.85 1.64 -3.11
C ARG A 44 -18.16 3.11 -3.38
N GLU A 45 -18.37 3.91 -2.34
CA GLU A 45 -18.60 5.36 -2.45
C GLU A 45 -17.38 6.07 -3.07
N ASN A 46 -16.19 5.83 -2.54
CA ASN A 46 -14.94 6.35 -3.12
C ASN A 46 -14.72 5.86 -4.56
N SER A 47 -15.09 4.62 -4.89
CA SER A 47 -14.98 4.08 -6.26
C SER A 47 -16.02 4.68 -7.22
N ALA A 48 -17.17 5.12 -6.72
CA ALA A 48 -18.20 5.81 -7.51
C ALA A 48 -17.86 7.31 -7.71
N SER A 49 -17.25 7.95 -6.71
CA SER A 49 -16.75 9.34 -6.82
C SER A 49 -15.49 9.44 -7.68
N ALA A 50 -14.65 8.40 -7.72
CA ALA A 50 -13.49 8.30 -8.61
C ALA A 50 -13.91 7.84 -10.01
N GLY A 51 -14.41 8.78 -10.83
CA GLY A 51 -14.83 8.53 -12.21
C GLY A 51 -13.74 7.86 -13.06
N LEU A 52 -14.12 6.76 -13.73
CA LEU A 52 -13.25 5.66 -14.18
C LEU A 52 -12.47 5.04 -13.01
N SER A 53 -12.86 3.83 -12.59
CA SER A 53 -12.23 3.23 -11.42
C SER A 53 -10.73 3.02 -11.65
N VAL A 54 -9.93 3.14 -10.60
CA VAL A 54 -8.47 3.03 -10.73
C VAL A 54 -8.04 1.63 -11.24
N HIS A 55 -8.90 0.62 -11.07
CA HIS A 55 -8.69 -0.71 -11.64
C HIS A 55 -8.91 -0.75 -13.16
N ASP A 56 -9.83 0.05 -13.70
CA ASP A 56 -10.05 0.19 -15.15
C ASP A 56 -8.86 0.90 -15.79
N LEU A 57 -8.38 2.01 -15.19
CA LEU A 57 -7.19 2.73 -15.65
C LEU A 57 -5.94 1.83 -15.68
N ARG A 58 -5.72 1.02 -14.64
CA ARG A 58 -4.64 0.01 -14.61
C ARG A 58 -4.82 -1.08 -15.67
N SER A 59 -6.06 -1.48 -15.98
CA SER A 59 -6.36 -2.49 -17.00
C SER A 59 -6.15 -1.96 -18.43
N ILE A 60 -6.58 -0.73 -18.71
CA ILE A 60 -6.31 -0.02 -19.98
C ILE A 60 -4.80 0.16 -20.17
N PHE A 61 -4.09 0.56 -19.11
CA PHE A 61 -2.64 0.66 -19.15
C PHE A 61 -1.96 -0.69 -19.41
N ALA A 62 -2.41 -1.79 -18.79
CA ALA A 62 -1.87 -3.13 -19.04
C ALA A 62 -1.99 -3.56 -20.51
N ALA A 63 -3.14 -3.29 -21.16
CA ALA A 63 -3.31 -3.51 -22.60
C ALA A 63 -2.29 -2.68 -23.41
N ARG A 64 -2.12 -1.39 -23.08
CA ARG A 64 -1.16 -0.52 -23.76
C ARG A 64 0.31 -0.91 -23.53
N VAL A 65 0.66 -1.52 -22.40
CA VAL A 65 1.98 -2.15 -22.21
C VAL A 65 2.13 -3.34 -23.16
N GLY A 66 1.10 -4.18 -23.30
CA GLY A 66 1.09 -5.35 -24.19
C GLY A 66 1.36 -5.02 -25.65
N GLU A 67 0.69 -3.99 -26.17
CA GLU A 67 0.92 -3.45 -27.53
C GLU A 67 2.37 -2.94 -27.74
N GLN A 68 3.08 -2.61 -26.65
CA GLN A 68 4.44 -2.07 -26.69
C GLN A 68 5.53 -3.11 -26.40
N LEU A 69 5.18 -4.34 -26.00
CA LEU A 69 6.14 -5.44 -25.85
C LEU A 69 6.66 -5.95 -27.20
N GLN A 70 7.91 -6.38 -27.21
CA GLN A 70 8.59 -6.97 -28.37
C GLN A 70 9.16 -8.36 -28.04
N GLY A 71 9.51 -9.13 -29.07
CA GLY A 71 10.13 -10.45 -28.92
C GLY A 71 9.21 -11.53 -28.34
N GLY A 72 7.89 -11.32 -28.35
CA GLY A 72 6.89 -12.26 -27.85
C GLY A 72 7.20 -12.72 -26.42
N ARG A 73 7.58 -14.00 -26.28
CA ARG A 73 7.91 -14.62 -24.99
C ARG A 73 9.14 -14.03 -24.28
N ALA A 74 10.00 -13.29 -24.98
CA ALA A 74 11.09 -12.55 -24.33
C ALA A 74 10.58 -11.32 -23.53
N ALA A 75 9.39 -10.81 -23.87
CA ALA A 75 8.76 -9.64 -23.26
C ALA A 75 9.68 -8.42 -23.18
N ILE A 76 10.38 -8.12 -24.29
CA ILE A 76 11.36 -7.03 -24.38
C ILE A 76 10.63 -5.68 -24.39
N LEU A 77 11.13 -4.75 -23.58
CA LEU A 77 10.66 -3.37 -23.54
C LEU A 77 11.88 -2.44 -23.49
N THR A 78 12.12 -1.72 -24.60
CA THR A 78 13.25 -0.79 -24.74
C THR A 78 13.14 0.39 -23.76
N PRO A 79 14.26 1.10 -23.46
CA PRO A 79 14.24 2.26 -22.58
C PRO A 79 13.22 3.33 -22.99
N ASP A 80 13.19 3.67 -24.28
CA ASP A 80 12.33 4.74 -24.81
C ASP A 80 10.85 4.38 -24.74
N ARG A 81 10.51 3.11 -24.99
CA ARG A 81 9.14 2.59 -24.81
C ARG A 81 8.75 2.55 -23.33
N ARG A 82 9.67 2.21 -22.43
CA ARG A 82 9.43 2.24 -20.97
C ARG A 82 9.14 3.65 -20.48
N GLU A 83 9.88 4.65 -20.96
CA GLU A 83 9.67 6.05 -20.55
C GLU A 83 8.41 6.63 -21.20
N THR A 84 8.12 6.30 -22.46
CA THR A 84 6.84 6.61 -23.11
C THR A 84 5.64 6.05 -22.32
N LEU A 85 5.72 4.80 -21.86
CA LEU A 85 4.68 4.17 -21.03
C LEU A 85 4.55 4.86 -19.66
N ARG A 86 5.64 5.31 -19.04
CA ARG A 86 5.60 6.08 -17.78
C ARG A 86 4.96 7.45 -17.93
N ALA A 87 5.24 8.15 -19.04
CA ALA A 87 4.58 9.40 -19.38
C ALA A 87 3.06 9.21 -19.62
N ILE A 88 2.66 8.13 -20.31
CA ILE A 88 1.25 7.74 -20.48
C ILE A 88 0.60 7.43 -19.12
N ALA A 89 1.22 6.59 -18.29
CA ALA A 89 0.69 6.23 -16.98
C ALA A 89 0.48 7.45 -16.08
N THR A 90 1.44 8.38 -16.09
CA THR A 90 1.36 9.64 -15.32
C THR A 90 0.21 10.53 -15.82
N ARG A 91 -0.02 10.61 -17.13
CA ARG A 91 -1.19 11.31 -17.72
C ARG A 91 -2.53 10.65 -17.37
N LEU A 92 -2.53 9.33 -17.14
CA LEU A 92 -3.68 8.57 -16.64
C LEU A 92 -3.84 8.63 -15.10
N GLY A 93 -3.03 9.44 -14.39
CA GLY A 93 -3.06 9.52 -12.92
C GLY A 93 -2.52 8.29 -12.19
N ILE A 94 -1.94 7.31 -12.91
CA ILE A 94 -1.37 6.10 -12.34
C ILE A 94 -0.01 6.45 -11.70
N ARG A 95 0.18 6.06 -10.44
CA ARG A 95 1.43 6.32 -9.70
C ARG A 95 2.63 5.64 -10.40
N PRO A 96 3.84 6.24 -10.41
CA PRO A 96 5.02 5.64 -11.04
C PRO A 96 5.39 4.24 -10.52
N PHE A 97 5.08 3.96 -9.25
CA PHE A 97 5.22 2.64 -8.64
C PHE A 97 4.21 1.63 -9.21
N ASP A 98 2.91 1.94 -9.16
CA ASP A 98 1.83 1.13 -9.74
C ASP A 98 2.07 0.84 -11.23
N ALA A 99 2.50 1.85 -12.01
CA ALA A 99 2.85 1.70 -13.41
C ALA A 99 4.00 0.70 -13.62
N SER A 100 5.03 0.76 -12.77
CA SER A 100 6.16 -0.17 -12.80
C SER A 100 5.73 -1.60 -12.42
N LEU A 101 4.80 -1.77 -11.48
CA LEU A 101 4.21 -3.07 -11.13
C LEU A 101 3.36 -3.65 -12.27
N VAL A 102 2.52 -2.84 -12.92
CA VAL A 102 1.71 -3.31 -14.07
C VAL A 102 2.61 -3.73 -15.24
N ILE A 103 3.68 -2.98 -15.53
CA ILE A 103 4.68 -3.37 -16.53
C ILE A 103 5.31 -4.73 -16.17
N ALA A 104 5.72 -4.93 -14.90
CA ALA A 104 6.33 -6.17 -14.47
C ALA A 104 5.37 -7.38 -14.59
N ILE A 105 4.11 -7.24 -14.18
CA ILE A 105 3.08 -8.28 -14.28
C ILE A 105 2.77 -8.65 -15.74
N VAL A 106 2.69 -7.65 -16.62
CA VAL A 106 2.49 -7.85 -18.06
C VAL A 106 3.70 -8.55 -18.71
N GLN A 107 4.93 -8.17 -18.33
CA GLN A 107 6.14 -8.84 -18.81
C GLN A 107 6.26 -10.28 -18.30
N ASP A 108 5.82 -10.56 -17.07
CA ASP A 108 5.82 -11.90 -16.49
C ASP A 108 4.83 -12.82 -17.22
N GLY A 109 3.57 -12.41 -17.40
CA GLY A 109 2.57 -13.17 -18.16
C GLY A 109 3.00 -13.47 -19.60
N ALA A 110 3.72 -12.54 -20.24
CA ALA A 110 4.33 -12.77 -21.55
C ALA A 110 5.48 -13.79 -21.51
N ARG A 111 6.36 -13.79 -20.49
CA ARG A 111 7.47 -14.76 -20.34
C ARG A 111 7.01 -16.16 -19.96
N SER A 112 6.00 -16.25 -19.10
CA SER A 112 5.34 -17.50 -18.72
C SER A 112 4.58 -18.13 -19.88
N GLY A 113 4.30 -17.36 -20.95
CA GLY A 113 3.55 -17.82 -22.12
C GLY A 113 2.04 -17.84 -21.89
N GLU A 114 1.55 -17.29 -20.76
CA GLU A 114 0.13 -17.02 -20.52
C GLU A 114 -0.41 -16.04 -21.57
N GLY A 115 0.40 -15.04 -21.96
CA GLY A 115 -0.02 -13.94 -22.80
C GLY A 115 -0.55 -12.76 -21.98
N VAL A 116 -0.51 -11.56 -22.57
CA VAL A 116 -0.56 -10.29 -21.81
C VAL A 116 -1.93 -10.00 -21.17
N LEU A 117 -3.04 -10.45 -21.77
CA LEU A 117 -4.40 -10.07 -21.37
C LEU A 117 -5.27 -11.23 -20.89
N THR A 118 -4.67 -12.33 -20.45
CA THR A 118 -5.45 -13.44 -19.85
C THR A 118 -6.14 -13.02 -18.54
N PRO A 119 -7.22 -13.71 -18.13
CA PRO A 119 -7.88 -13.46 -16.85
C PRO A 119 -6.94 -13.54 -15.64
N ALA A 120 -5.91 -14.40 -15.69
CA ALA A 120 -4.89 -14.51 -14.65
C ALA A 120 -4.03 -13.23 -14.54
N VAL A 121 -3.51 -12.72 -15.67
CA VAL A 121 -2.72 -11.47 -15.71
C VAL A 121 -3.60 -10.27 -15.34
N GLN A 122 -4.84 -10.20 -15.84
CA GLN A 122 -5.80 -9.16 -15.45
C GLN A 122 -6.13 -9.19 -13.94
N GLY A 123 -6.30 -10.38 -13.35
CA GLY A 123 -6.48 -10.54 -11.90
C GLY A 123 -5.28 -10.01 -11.11
N ARG A 124 -4.05 -10.31 -11.56
CA ARG A 124 -2.81 -9.78 -10.98
C ARG A 124 -2.72 -8.25 -11.10
N VAL A 125 -3.08 -7.68 -12.26
CA VAL A 125 -3.14 -6.21 -12.47
C VAL A 125 -4.18 -5.54 -11.56
N ARG A 126 -5.36 -6.14 -11.36
CA ARG A 126 -6.41 -5.60 -10.48
C ARG A 126 -5.98 -5.50 -9.02
N MET A 127 -5.11 -6.41 -8.54
CA MET A 127 -4.57 -6.38 -7.18
C MET A 127 -3.53 -5.27 -6.94
N VAL A 128 -2.94 -4.70 -8.00
CA VAL A 128 -1.99 -3.58 -7.86
C VAL A 128 -2.71 -2.36 -7.25
N GLY A 129 -2.16 -1.84 -6.14
CA GLY A 129 -2.58 -0.58 -5.56
C GLY A 129 -3.87 -0.61 -4.73
N SER A 130 -4.23 -1.76 -4.14
CA SER A 130 -5.16 -1.87 -3.01
C SER A 130 -4.59 -1.30 -1.70
N GLY A 131 -3.26 -1.16 -1.61
CA GLY A 131 -2.57 -0.61 -0.44
C GLY A 131 -2.53 0.92 -0.41
N ARG A 132 -3.39 1.52 0.44
CA ARG A 132 -3.42 2.92 0.91
C ARG A 132 -3.43 4.06 -0.14
N PRO A 133 -4.23 5.13 0.09
CA PRO A 133 -4.09 6.37 -0.66
C PRO A 133 -2.80 7.11 -0.21
N ALA A 134 -1.69 6.89 -0.90
CA ALA A 134 -0.56 7.83 -0.85
C ALA A 134 -1.04 9.19 -1.34
N GLY A 135 -0.89 10.22 -0.50
CA GLY A 135 -1.42 11.56 -0.75
C GLY A 135 -0.91 12.16 -2.06
N ASN A 136 -1.84 12.68 -2.87
CA ASN A 136 -1.55 13.21 -4.20
C ASN A 136 -0.66 14.48 -4.13
N GLY A 137 0.00 14.82 -5.25
CA GLY A 137 1.04 15.86 -5.35
C GLY A 137 0.68 17.31 -4.97
N LEU A 138 -0.56 17.55 -4.50
CA LEU A 138 -0.93 18.73 -3.72
C LEU A 138 -0.04 18.89 -2.46
N SER A 139 0.44 17.78 -1.88
CA SER A 139 1.43 17.79 -0.81
C SER A 139 2.73 18.47 -1.22
N THR A 140 3.23 18.23 -2.43
CA THR A 140 4.44 18.87 -2.97
C THR A 140 4.28 20.39 -3.05
N LEU A 141 3.12 20.88 -3.51
CA LEU A 141 2.83 22.32 -3.51
C LEU A 141 2.79 22.88 -2.09
N GLY A 142 2.16 22.17 -1.14
CA GLY A 142 2.16 22.51 0.28
C GLY A 142 3.57 22.55 0.90
N HIS A 143 4.47 21.65 0.52
CA HIS A 143 5.87 21.68 0.95
C HIS A 143 6.63 22.88 0.39
N VAL A 144 6.41 23.24 -0.88
CA VAL A 144 6.99 24.45 -1.49
C VAL A 144 6.48 25.71 -0.79
N VAL A 145 5.17 25.87 -0.62
CA VAL A 145 4.58 27.01 0.10
C VAL A 145 5.12 27.10 1.52
N ARG A 146 5.19 25.98 2.27
CA ARG A 146 5.76 25.97 3.62
C ARG A 146 7.24 26.39 3.63
N SER A 147 8.03 25.96 2.65
CA SER A 147 9.45 26.33 2.54
C SER A 147 9.65 27.83 2.30
N ILE A 148 8.82 28.43 1.43
CA ILE A 148 8.81 29.87 1.14
C ILE A 148 8.44 30.66 2.40
N VAL A 149 7.40 30.25 3.12
CA VAL A 149 6.98 30.89 4.38
C VAL A 149 8.09 30.83 5.44
N THR A 150 8.76 29.68 5.61
CA THR A 150 9.88 29.57 6.55
C THR A 150 11.09 30.41 6.13
N ALA A 151 11.39 30.52 4.84
CA ALA A 151 12.48 31.36 4.35
C ALA A 151 12.19 32.86 4.55
N ALA A 152 10.96 33.30 4.26
CA ALA A 152 10.52 34.66 4.49
C ALA A 152 10.53 35.05 5.99
N ALA A 153 10.10 34.14 6.88
CA ALA A 153 10.15 34.35 8.32
C ALA A 153 11.59 34.48 8.85
N LEU A 154 12.52 33.64 8.37
CA LEU A 154 13.94 33.74 8.72
C LEU A 154 14.58 35.03 8.19
N ALA A 155 14.27 35.43 6.95
CA ALA A 155 14.75 36.69 6.39
C ALA A 155 14.27 37.90 7.18
N ALA A 156 12.98 37.94 7.56
CA ALA A 156 12.43 39.00 8.40
C ALA A 156 13.07 39.05 9.81
N LEU A 157 13.31 37.88 10.42
CA LEU A 157 13.99 37.77 11.72
C LEU A 157 15.43 38.32 11.65
N MET A 158 16.19 37.96 10.61
CA MET A 158 17.55 38.47 10.42
C MET A 158 17.58 39.97 10.15
N LEU A 159 16.65 40.48 9.34
CA LEU A 159 16.54 41.92 9.07
C LEU A 159 16.23 42.72 10.35
N TRP A 160 15.30 42.23 11.17
CA TRP A 160 14.99 42.80 12.48
C TRP A 160 16.16 42.75 13.46
N ALA A 161 16.92 41.65 13.49
CA ALA A 161 18.11 41.53 14.32
C ALA A 161 19.21 42.53 13.90
N MET A 162 19.41 42.75 12.60
CA MET A 162 20.38 43.71 12.09
C MET A 162 19.98 45.16 12.39
N THR A 163 18.71 45.55 12.20
CA THR A 163 18.26 46.90 12.55
C THR A 163 18.33 47.15 14.07
N ALA A 164 17.89 46.19 14.88
CA ALA A 164 17.96 46.27 16.34
C ALA A 164 19.40 46.38 16.89
N TRP A 165 20.38 45.79 16.19
CA TRP A 165 21.81 45.92 16.53
C TRP A 165 22.39 47.29 16.15
N ILE A 166 21.99 47.86 15.00
CA ILE A 166 22.42 49.20 14.57
C ILE A 166 21.84 50.31 15.46
N THR A 167 20.69 50.09 16.08
CA THR A 167 20.01 51.07 16.97
C THR A 167 20.35 50.94 18.45
N ARG A 168 21.45 50.27 18.82
CA ARG A 168 21.87 50.03 20.22
C ARG A 168 23.33 50.37 20.46
#